data_AF-A0A950R9X6-F1
#
_entry.id   AF-A0A950R9X6-F1
#
_cell.length_a   1.000
_cell.length_b   1.000
_cell.length_c   1.000
_cell.angle_alpha   90.00
_cell.angle_beta   90.00
_cell.angle_gamma   90.00
#
_symmetry.space_group_name_H-M   'P 1'
#
loop_
_entity.id
_entity.type
_entity.pdbx_description
1 polymer ?
#
loop_
_entity_poly.entity_id
_entity_poly.type
_entity_poly.pdbx_seq_one_letter_code
_entity_poly.pdbx_strand_id
1 'polypeptide(L)'
;MKKPIKALAVAGFLALAGLAAGVTARPAAAQNEQQPVCSAWLMESSRFMNVPFGAFMPDRDFIPGSTNPQHNIASVDLPVNIGVIKCGKELILYDTGWSQQEYHRMTGTQHFTPIADQLKALGFDVNDVTKIVLGHGHWDHAGQIMALPKATLYIQREELRGIEWALNYPNPKISAQNNSPGGCFRTPACGYEPLTLENIYGKVLHGQAVIVDGEMEIMPGVRIHPAFRAHTAGSQLLEVPTSIGKLVFGSDAYSSYEGIRDWMAANIQQTDTVQQFLAYEKCYKITGGYENCVSAHEPLTYTDKYPLTKNSWVGANGGRMAELTLAPGESSRKPH
;
A
#
# COMPACT_ATOMS: atom_id res chain seq x y z
N MET A 1 -18.32 -74.29 13.92
CA MET A 1 -18.86 -73.21 14.77
C MET A 1 -19.29 -72.07 13.84
N LYS A 2 -20.59 -71.78 13.72
CA LYS A 2 -21.30 -70.58 14.25
C LYS A 2 -20.62 -69.26 13.83
N LYS A 3 -21.24 -68.20 13.30
CA LYS A 3 -22.52 -67.84 12.61
C LYS A 3 -22.26 -66.39 12.08
N PRO A 4 -23.08 -65.85 11.16
CA PRO A 4 -22.81 -64.67 10.30
C PRO A 4 -23.48 -63.36 10.80
N ILE A 5 -23.15 -62.20 10.21
CA ILE A 5 -23.90 -60.92 10.36
C ILE A 5 -23.93 -60.15 9.02
N LYS A 6 -25.03 -60.26 8.27
CA LYS A 6 -26.10 -59.28 7.95
C LYS A 6 -25.78 -58.26 6.84
N ALA A 7 -26.36 -58.51 5.67
CA ALA A 7 -26.77 -57.50 4.70
C ALA A 7 -28.26 -57.16 4.96
N LEU A 8 -28.64 -55.88 4.91
CA LEU A 8 -30.04 -55.48 4.86
C LEU A 8 -30.26 -54.22 4.01
N ALA A 9 -31.18 -54.39 3.05
CA ALA A 9 -32.15 -53.45 2.51
C ALA A 9 -31.70 -52.19 1.75
N VAL A 10 -31.90 -52.27 0.44
CA VAL A 10 -32.14 -51.18 -0.50
C VAL A 10 -33.44 -50.46 -0.13
N ALA A 11 -33.42 -49.13 -0.05
CA ALA A 11 -34.61 -48.28 0.02
C ALA A 11 -34.65 -47.35 -1.20
N GLY A 12 -35.78 -47.37 -1.89
CA GLY A 12 -35.99 -46.73 -3.20
C GLY A 12 -36.16 -45.21 -3.15
N PHE A 13 -35.89 -44.61 -4.30
CA PHE A 13 -36.13 -43.22 -4.64
C PHE A 13 -37.63 -42.89 -4.65
N LEU A 14 -38.01 -41.80 -3.97
CA LEU A 14 -39.25 -41.07 -4.22
C LEU A 14 -38.88 -39.61 -4.52
N ALA A 15 -39.07 -39.22 -5.77
CA ALA A 15 -38.89 -37.85 -6.24
C ALA A 15 -40.06 -36.98 -5.78
N LEU A 16 -39.78 -35.96 -4.97
CA LEU A 16 -40.70 -34.84 -4.75
C LEU A 16 -40.43 -33.75 -5.79
N ALA A 17 -41.41 -33.50 -6.65
CA ALA A 17 -41.45 -32.33 -7.52
C ALA A 17 -41.77 -31.09 -6.66
N GLY A 18 -40.77 -30.23 -6.45
CA GLY A 18 -40.94 -28.90 -5.86
C GLY A 18 -41.15 -27.85 -6.94
N LEU A 19 -42.25 -27.08 -6.84
CA LEU A 19 -42.51 -25.93 -7.70
C LEU A 19 -41.39 -24.89 -7.59
N ALA A 20 -40.75 -24.57 -8.70
CA ALA A 20 -39.85 -23.43 -8.80
C ALA A 20 -40.68 -22.14 -8.91
N ALA A 21 -40.78 -21.39 -7.81
CA ALA A 21 -41.23 -20.02 -7.84
C ALA A 21 -40.13 -19.16 -8.47
N GLY A 22 -40.35 -18.69 -9.70
CA GLY A 22 -39.45 -17.79 -10.40
C GLY A 22 -39.37 -16.44 -9.68
N VAL A 23 -38.29 -16.21 -8.93
CA VAL A 23 -37.91 -14.88 -8.49
C VAL A 23 -37.29 -14.18 -9.70
N THR A 24 -38.08 -13.35 -10.38
CA THR A 24 -37.55 -12.42 -11.37
C THR A 24 -36.68 -11.39 -10.63
N ALA A 25 -35.38 -11.58 -10.65
CA ALA A 25 -34.43 -10.55 -10.23
C ALA A 25 -34.67 -9.31 -11.09
N ARG A 26 -35.13 -8.22 -10.46
CA ARG A 26 -35.12 -6.91 -11.12
C ARG A 26 -33.66 -6.55 -11.37
N PRO A 27 -33.27 -6.13 -12.59
CA PRO A 27 -31.94 -5.59 -12.78
C PRO A 27 -31.82 -4.37 -11.88
N ALA A 28 -30.82 -4.38 -10.99
CA ALA A 28 -30.44 -3.18 -10.28
C ALA A 28 -30.13 -2.13 -11.35
N ALA A 29 -30.86 -1.02 -11.35
CA ALA A 29 -30.53 0.11 -12.18
C ALA A 29 -29.11 0.54 -11.78
N ALA A 30 -28.13 0.26 -12.64
CA ALA A 30 -26.82 0.87 -12.54
C ALA A 30 -27.07 2.37 -12.66
N GLN A 31 -27.09 3.05 -11.50
CA GLN A 31 -27.02 4.50 -11.51
C GLN A 31 -25.73 4.83 -12.22
N ASN A 32 -25.86 5.52 -13.34
CA ASN A 32 -24.76 6.02 -14.14
C ASN A 32 -24.12 7.18 -13.35
N GLU A 33 -23.59 6.90 -12.17
CA GLU A 33 -22.77 7.84 -11.43
C GLU A 33 -21.53 8.07 -12.27
N GLN A 34 -21.43 9.28 -12.81
CA GLN A 34 -20.30 9.70 -13.61
C GLN A 34 -19.04 9.49 -12.77
N GLN A 35 -18.04 8.81 -13.35
CA GLN A 35 -16.79 8.51 -12.64
C GLN A 35 -16.25 9.79 -11.99
N PRO A 36 -15.99 9.79 -10.68
CA PRO A 36 -15.48 10.95 -9.99
C PRO A 36 -14.10 11.31 -10.57
N VAL A 37 -13.82 12.61 -10.63
CA VAL A 37 -12.46 13.10 -10.84
C VAL A 37 -11.91 13.44 -9.45
N CYS A 38 -10.83 12.79 -9.06
CA CYS A 38 -10.25 12.95 -7.74
C CYS A 38 -9.09 13.95 -7.73
N SER A 39 -8.95 14.66 -6.62
CA SER A 39 -7.71 15.36 -6.26
C SER A 39 -6.77 14.40 -5.53
N ALA A 40 -5.46 14.61 -5.66
CA ALA A 40 -4.46 13.82 -4.95
C ALA A 40 -3.28 14.67 -4.45
N TRP A 41 -2.82 14.35 -3.25
CA TRP A 41 -1.66 14.92 -2.57
C TRP A 41 -0.75 13.82 -2.04
N LEU A 42 0.51 14.17 -1.78
CA LEU A 42 1.46 13.34 -1.00
C LEU A 42 1.85 14.07 0.27
N MET A 43 1.96 13.32 1.38
CA MET A 43 2.52 13.79 2.64
C MET A 43 3.70 12.89 3.04
N GLU A 44 4.84 13.49 3.36
CA GLU A 44 6.00 12.77 3.87
C GLU A 44 5.78 12.50 5.36
N SER A 45 5.40 11.27 5.71
CA SER A 45 5.17 10.83 7.09
C SER A 45 6.43 10.95 7.95
N SER A 46 7.57 10.60 7.37
CA SER A 46 8.90 10.59 7.96
C SER A 46 9.94 10.46 6.82
N ARG A 47 11.23 10.53 7.14
CA ARG A 47 12.33 10.39 6.18
C ARG A 47 13.40 9.46 6.72
N PHE A 48 13.70 8.41 5.97
CA PHE A 48 14.87 7.58 6.22
C PHE A 48 16.11 8.37 5.82
N MET A 49 17.09 8.45 6.72
CA MET A 49 18.29 9.23 6.52
C MET A 49 19.46 8.34 6.14
N ASN A 50 20.28 8.77 5.18
CA ASN A 50 21.52 8.10 4.78
C ASN A 50 21.34 6.61 4.43
N VAL A 51 20.23 6.25 3.78
CA VAL A 51 19.99 4.87 3.34
C VAL A 51 21.01 4.51 2.26
N PRO A 52 21.76 3.39 2.39
CA PRO A 52 22.65 2.94 1.32
C PRO A 52 21.88 2.83 0.00
N PHE A 53 22.39 3.39 -1.09
CA PHE A 53 21.57 3.52 -2.32
C PHE A 53 21.07 2.15 -2.83
N GLY A 54 21.96 1.14 -2.83
CA GLY A 54 21.64 -0.25 -3.20
C GLY A 54 20.63 -0.95 -2.30
N ALA A 55 20.23 -0.33 -1.18
CA ALA A 55 19.26 -0.91 -0.26
C ALA A 55 17.87 -1.04 -0.86
N PHE A 56 17.41 0.03 -1.50
CA PHE A 56 16.10 0.12 -2.16
C PHE A 56 16.22 0.04 -3.67
N MET A 57 17.38 0.36 -4.24
CA MET A 57 17.63 0.35 -5.68
C MET A 57 18.95 -0.37 -5.96
N PRO A 58 18.97 -1.72 -5.97
CA PRO A 58 20.21 -2.51 -6.13
C PRO A 58 21.00 -2.17 -7.39
N ASP A 59 20.31 -1.79 -8.48
CA ASP A 59 20.92 -1.33 -9.74
C ASP A 59 21.71 -0.02 -9.60
N ARG A 60 21.57 0.68 -8.47
CA ARG A 60 22.26 1.93 -8.13
C ARG A 60 23.22 1.78 -6.97
N ASP A 61 23.66 0.56 -6.68
CA ASP A 61 24.58 0.33 -5.57
C ASP A 61 25.90 1.11 -5.74
N PHE A 62 26.49 1.49 -4.61
CA PHE A 62 27.68 2.31 -4.56
C PHE A 62 28.94 1.51 -4.86
N ILE A 63 29.74 1.98 -5.80
CA ILE A 63 31.03 1.38 -6.18
C ILE A 63 32.15 2.38 -5.87
N PRO A 64 33.03 2.09 -4.88
CA PRO A 64 34.13 2.97 -4.53
C PRO A 64 35.00 3.34 -5.73
N GLY A 65 35.22 4.63 -5.96
CA GLY A 65 36.05 5.15 -7.06
C GLY A 65 35.35 5.18 -8.43
N SER A 66 34.09 4.76 -8.54
CA SER A 66 33.33 4.89 -9.78
C SER A 66 33.11 6.34 -10.16
N THR A 67 33.25 6.66 -11.44
CA THR A 67 32.85 7.96 -12.02
C THR A 67 31.46 7.93 -12.63
N ASN A 68 30.83 6.74 -12.71
CA ASN A 68 29.46 6.61 -13.19
C ASN A 68 28.50 7.26 -12.16
N PRO A 69 27.70 8.27 -12.53
CA PRO A 69 26.72 8.92 -11.66
C PRO A 69 25.70 7.97 -10.99
N GLN A 70 25.50 6.78 -11.56
CA GLN A 70 24.61 5.76 -10.98
C GLN A 70 25.23 5.02 -9.79
N HIS A 71 26.56 5.00 -9.68
CA HIS A 71 27.30 4.19 -8.70
C HIS A 71 28.27 5.00 -7.84
N ASN A 72 28.32 6.33 -7.99
CA ASN A 72 29.24 7.20 -7.25
C ASN A 72 28.57 7.92 -6.06
N ILE A 73 27.33 7.57 -5.72
CA ILE A 73 26.56 8.10 -4.60
C ILE A 73 26.36 6.98 -3.58
N ALA A 74 26.87 7.17 -2.35
CA ALA A 74 26.85 6.14 -1.32
C ALA A 74 25.46 5.92 -0.71
N SER A 75 24.75 7.01 -0.44
CA SER A 75 23.48 7.00 0.27
C SER A 75 22.50 8.02 -0.27
N VAL A 76 21.24 7.83 0.08
CA VAL A 76 20.12 8.70 -0.28
C VAL A 76 19.16 8.81 0.91
N ASP A 77 18.51 9.96 1.04
CA ASP A 77 17.40 10.08 1.97
C ASP A 77 16.10 9.72 1.26
N LEU A 78 15.30 8.86 1.88
CA LEU A 78 14.06 8.34 1.29
C LEU A 78 12.87 8.86 2.07
N PRO A 79 11.91 9.56 1.42
CA PRO A 79 10.67 9.92 2.09
C PRO A 79 9.82 8.68 2.35
N VAL A 80 8.99 8.69 3.39
CA VAL A 80 7.90 7.73 3.59
C VAL A 80 6.61 8.43 3.22
N ASN A 81 6.17 8.28 1.97
CA ASN A 81 5.03 9.02 1.44
C ASN A 81 3.69 8.34 1.76
N ILE A 82 2.71 9.15 2.12
CA ILE A 82 1.29 8.78 2.22
C ILE A 82 0.52 9.48 1.09
N GLY A 83 -0.30 8.73 0.37
CA GLY A 83 -1.24 9.27 -0.61
C GLY A 83 -2.52 9.77 0.06
N VAL A 84 -2.91 11.02 -0.22
CA VAL A 84 -4.19 11.59 0.21
C VAL A 84 -5.05 11.85 -1.01
N ILE A 85 -6.20 11.21 -1.10
CA ILE A 85 -7.04 11.19 -2.31
C ILE A 85 -8.45 11.66 -1.94
N LYS A 86 -8.94 12.69 -2.62
CA LYS A 86 -10.30 13.22 -2.41
C LYS A 86 -11.13 13.06 -3.67
N CYS A 87 -12.19 12.26 -3.58
CA CYS A 87 -13.14 11.99 -4.67
C CYS A 87 -14.53 12.46 -4.24
N GLY A 88 -14.90 13.70 -4.56
CA GLY A 88 -16.14 14.31 -4.07
C GLY A 88 -16.11 14.47 -2.54
N LYS A 89 -16.95 13.71 -1.82
CA LYS A 89 -17.00 13.68 -0.35
C LYS A 89 -16.13 12.58 0.28
N GLU A 90 -15.64 11.64 -0.53
CA GLU A 90 -14.80 10.55 -0.05
C GLU A 90 -13.36 11.02 0.12
N LEU A 91 -12.77 10.74 1.28
CA LEU A 91 -11.36 10.98 1.57
C LEU A 91 -10.70 9.64 1.86
N ILE A 92 -9.74 9.27 1.02
CA ILE A 92 -9.07 7.99 0.99
C ILE A 92 -7.59 8.23 1.27
N LEU A 93 -7.00 7.38 2.10
CA LEU A 93 -5.55 7.31 2.24
C LEU A 93 -5.01 6.07 1.55
N TYR A 94 -3.87 6.22 0.89
CA TYR A 94 -3.05 5.13 0.42
C TYR A 94 -1.79 5.07 1.30
N ASP A 95 -1.67 3.99 2.07
CA ASP A 95 -0.76 3.86 3.22
C ASP A 95 -1.01 4.89 4.35
N THR A 96 -0.27 4.75 5.45
CA THR A 96 -0.43 5.55 6.68
C THR A 96 0.90 5.92 7.35
N GLY A 97 2.04 5.62 6.71
CA GLY A 97 3.34 6.00 7.24
C GLY A 97 3.78 5.15 8.44
N TRP A 98 4.74 5.68 9.20
CA TRP A 98 5.38 4.99 10.31
C TRP A 98 5.11 5.65 11.67
N SER A 99 4.87 4.88 12.74
CA SER A 99 4.61 5.41 14.09
C SER A 99 5.61 4.99 15.17
N GLN A 100 6.49 4.02 14.91
CA GLN A 100 7.28 3.37 15.96
C GLN A 100 8.53 4.19 16.30
N GLN A 101 8.42 5.07 17.30
CA GLN A 101 9.46 6.03 17.65
C GLN A 101 10.80 5.41 18.06
N GLU A 102 10.80 4.24 18.70
CA GLU A 102 12.07 3.57 19.04
C GLU A 102 12.85 3.18 17.78
N TYR A 103 12.16 2.68 16.76
CA TYR A 103 12.80 2.40 15.48
C TYR A 103 13.24 3.68 14.75
N HIS A 104 12.50 4.78 14.87
CA HIS A 104 12.96 6.06 14.34
C HIS A 104 14.34 6.42 14.93
N ARG A 105 14.49 6.28 16.26
CA ARG A 105 15.76 6.54 16.95
C ARG A 105 16.85 5.58 16.50
N MET A 106 16.54 4.29 16.37
CA MET A 106 17.51 3.27 15.94
C MET A 106 18.02 3.47 14.52
N THR A 107 17.16 3.93 13.62
CA THR A 107 17.48 4.12 12.19
C THR A 107 17.95 5.54 11.86
N GLY A 108 17.89 6.46 12.81
CA GLY A 108 18.17 7.88 12.57
C GLY A 108 17.13 8.56 11.68
N THR A 109 15.92 7.99 11.57
CA THR A 109 14.80 8.55 10.81
C THR A 109 14.40 9.91 11.37
N GLN A 110 14.09 10.86 10.48
CA GLN A 110 13.75 12.23 10.84
C GLN A 110 12.38 12.64 10.29
N HIS A 111 11.97 13.87 10.60
CA HIS A 111 10.78 14.53 10.06
C HIS A 111 9.45 13.83 10.34
N PHE A 112 9.42 12.90 11.31
CA PHE A 112 8.18 12.24 11.70
C PHE A 112 7.13 13.26 12.14
N THR A 113 5.93 13.13 11.59
CA THR A 113 4.76 13.90 12.01
C THR A 113 3.57 12.95 12.16
N PRO A 114 2.81 13.02 13.28
CA PRO A 114 1.57 12.27 13.42
C PRO A 114 0.60 12.58 12.27
N ILE A 115 -0.03 11.55 11.71
CA ILE A 115 -0.89 11.68 10.52
C ILE A 115 -2.04 12.67 10.73
N ALA A 116 -2.52 12.80 11.98
CA ALA A 116 -3.55 13.77 12.33
C ALA A 116 -3.10 15.22 12.11
N ASP A 117 -1.86 15.53 12.48
CA ASP A 117 -1.30 16.86 12.29
C ASP A 117 -1.00 17.13 10.81
N GLN A 118 -0.58 16.10 10.06
CA GLN A 118 -0.35 16.21 8.62
C GLN A 118 -1.65 16.47 7.85
N LEU A 119 -2.72 15.72 8.14
CA LEU A 119 -4.03 15.92 7.54
C LEU A 119 -4.59 17.29 7.89
N LYS A 120 -4.46 17.72 9.15
CA LYS A 120 -4.86 19.05 9.59
C LYS A 120 -4.12 20.16 8.84
N ALA A 121 -2.81 19.99 8.61
CA ALA A 121 -2.02 20.93 7.83
C ALA A 121 -2.42 20.97 6.33
N LEU A 122 -2.96 19.88 5.78
CA LEU A 122 -3.64 19.88 4.48
C LEU A 122 -5.09 20.40 4.54
N GLY A 123 -5.62 20.74 5.71
CA GLY A 123 -7.00 21.21 5.89
C GLY A 123 -8.04 20.08 5.81
N PHE A 124 -7.69 18.89 6.31
CA PHE A 124 -8.60 17.75 6.50
C PHE A 124 -8.66 17.36 7.98
N ASP A 125 -9.81 16.85 8.42
CA ASP A 125 -9.93 16.20 9.72
C ASP A 125 -9.66 14.69 9.57
N VAL A 126 -8.99 14.07 10.55
CA VAL A 126 -8.80 12.60 10.59
C VAL A 126 -10.12 11.83 10.53
N ASN A 127 -11.19 12.44 11.03
CA ASN A 127 -12.53 11.88 11.02
C ASN A 127 -13.23 11.97 9.66
N ASP A 128 -12.65 12.68 8.69
CA ASP A 128 -13.17 12.72 7.32
C ASP A 128 -12.65 11.55 6.49
N VAL A 129 -11.57 10.88 6.94
CA VAL A 129 -11.01 9.72 6.24
C VAL A 129 -11.95 8.52 6.41
N THR A 130 -12.47 8.04 5.28
CA THR A 130 -13.43 6.94 5.23
C THR A 130 -12.78 5.60 4.86
N LYS A 131 -11.67 5.64 4.11
CA LYS A 131 -10.99 4.43 3.59
C LYS A 131 -9.49 4.56 3.72
N ILE A 132 -8.85 3.46 4.10
CA ILE A 132 -7.40 3.27 4.03
C ILE A 132 -7.18 2.10 3.07
N VAL A 133 -6.49 2.34 1.96
CA VAL A 133 -5.98 1.26 1.11
C VAL A 133 -4.52 1.07 1.48
N LEU A 134 -4.21 -0.09 2.02
CA LEU A 134 -2.86 -0.39 2.48
C LEU A 134 -2.10 -1.14 1.39
N GLY A 135 -1.07 -0.52 0.80
CA GLY A 135 -0.24 -1.12 -0.22
C GLY A 135 0.33 -2.47 0.23
N HIS A 136 0.83 -2.54 1.47
CA HIS A 136 1.20 -3.78 2.16
C HIS A 136 1.42 -3.55 3.68
N GLY A 137 1.67 -4.62 4.43
CA GLY A 137 1.66 -4.62 5.90
C GLY A 137 2.96 -4.25 6.61
N HIS A 138 3.94 -3.61 5.96
CA HIS A 138 5.16 -3.18 6.66
C HIS A 138 4.92 -1.92 7.51
N TRP A 139 5.79 -1.74 8.50
CA TRP A 139 5.67 -0.74 9.55
C TRP A 139 5.62 0.72 9.07
N ASP A 140 6.26 1.03 7.96
CA ASP A 140 6.30 2.33 7.32
C ASP A 140 5.09 2.63 6.44
N HIS A 141 4.22 1.65 6.25
CA HIS A 141 2.99 1.81 5.47
C HIS A 141 1.76 1.65 6.36
N ALA A 142 1.83 0.79 7.38
CA ALA A 142 0.72 0.45 8.26
C ALA A 142 0.83 1.08 9.67
N GLY A 143 1.82 1.94 9.91
CA GLY A 143 2.18 2.40 11.24
C GLY A 143 1.11 3.26 11.93
N GLN A 144 0.33 4.05 11.19
CA GLN A 144 -0.62 5.02 11.80
C GLN A 144 -2.10 4.67 11.59
N ILE A 145 -2.43 3.44 11.17
CA ILE A 145 -3.81 3.00 10.87
C ILE A 145 -4.79 3.27 12.03
N MET A 146 -4.35 3.12 13.28
CA MET A 146 -5.21 3.30 14.46
C MET A 146 -5.50 4.77 14.80
N ALA A 147 -4.77 5.73 14.20
CA ALA A 147 -5.07 7.17 14.33
C ALA A 147 -6.29 7.61 13.50
N LEU A 148 -6.88 6.70 12.71
CA LEU A 148 -7.97 6.96 11.76
C LEU A 148 -9.21 6.14 12.18
N PRO A 149 -9.94 6.58 13.22
CA PRO A 149 -10.91 5.72 13.92
C PRO A 149 -12.14 5.36 13.09
N LYS A 150 -12.53 6.19 12.12
CA LYS A 150 -13.70 5.94 11.23
C LYS A 150 -13.35 5.19 9.95
N ALA A 151 -12.08 5.17 9.58
CA ALA A 151 -11.67 4.63 8.29
C ALA A 151 -11.73 3.10 8.28
N THR A 152 -12.26 2.56 7.19
CA THR A 152 -12.23 1.12 6.88
C THR A 152 -10.91 0.79 6.18
N LEU A 153 -10.18 -0.20 6.72
CA LEU A 153 -8.93 -0.71 6.15
C LEU A 153 -9.22 -1.69 5.01
N TYR A 154 -8.60 -1.51 3.86
CA TYR A 154 -8.61 -2.45 2.73
C TYR A 154 -7.23 -3.11 2.64
N ILE A 155 -7.20 -4.41 2.89
CA ILE A 155 -5.98 -5.22 2.91
C ILE A 155 -6.22 -6.55 2.17
N GLN A 156 -5.25 -6.99 1.38
CA GLN A 156 -5.35 -8.28 0.67
C GLN A 156 -5.35 -9.46 1.65
N ARG A 157 -6.18 -10.47 1.35
CA ARG A 157 -6.16 -11.77 2.03
C ARG A 157 -4.76 -12.37 2.02
N GLU A 158 -4.05 -12.20 0.91
CA GLU A 158 -2.69 -12.74 0.74
C GLU A 158 -1.66 -12.03 1.63
N GLU A 159 -1.89 -10.77 1.99
CA GLU A 159 -1.02 -10.05 2.92
C GLU A 159 -1.17 -10.61 4.34
N LEU A 160 -2.41 -10.89 4.75
CA LEU A 160 -2.68 -11.55 6.04
C LEU A 160 -2.09 -12.96 6.09
N ARG A 161 -2.09 -13.71 4.98
CA ARG A 161 -1.40 -15.01 4.88
C ARG A 161 0.12 -14.86 5.00
N GLY A 162 0.70 -13.84 4.36
CA GLY A 162 2.12 -13.52 4.48
C GLY A 162 2.51 -13.21 5.93
N ILE A 163 1.70 -12.40 6.63
CA ILE A 163 1.86 -12.08 8.05
C ILE A 163 1.75 -13.35 8.91
N GLU A 164 0.74 -14.19 8.67
CA GLU A 164 0.54 -15.44 9.43
C GLU A 164 1.71 -16.41 9.24
N TRP A 165 2.21 -16.56 8.01
CA TRP A 165 3.43 -17.32 7.73
C TRP A 165 4.64 -16.74 8.49
N ALA A 166 4.82 -15.42 8.41
CA ALA A 166 5.93 -14.71 9.05
C ALA A 166 5.93 -14.85 10.58
N LEU A 167 4.76 -14.88 11.21
CA LEU A 167 4.60 -15.09 12.65
C LEU A 167 4.88 -16.53 13.09
N ASN A 168 4.49 -17.51 12.27
CA ASN A 168 4.54 -18.93 12.64
C ASN A 168 5.78 -19.66 12.10
N TYR A 169 6.67 -18.97 11.37
CA TYR A 169 7.86 -19.61 10.82
C TYR A 169 8.78 -20.10 11.96
N PRO A 170 9.17 -21.39 11.97
CA PRO A 170 9.81 -22.00 13.14
C PRO A 170 11.25 -21.54 13.38
N ASN A 171 11.91 -20.95 12.38
CA ASN A 171 13.28 -20.45 12.54
C ASN A 171 13.26 -19.00 13.06
N PRO A 172 13.78 -18.74 14.28
CA PRO A 172 13.77 -17.39 14.86
C PRO A 172 14.59 -16.36 14.07
N LYS A 173 15.47 -16.80 13.16
CA LYS A 173 16.18 -15.90 12.24
C LYS A 173 15.30 -15.37 11.11
N ILE A 174 14.19 -16.03 10.82
CA ILE A 174 13.27 -15.64 9.74
C ILE A 174 11.97 -15.10 10.32
N SER A 175 11.48 -15.60 11.46
CA SER A 175 10.20 -15.16 12.04
C SER A 175 10.14 -13.64 12.24
N ALA A 176 8.93 -13.07 12.11
CA ALA A 176 8.67 -11.64 12.29
C ALA A 176 9.15 -11.11 13.64
N GLN A 177 8.98 -11.90 14.71
CA GLN A 177 9.54 -11.59 16.02
C GLN A 177 11.02 -12.02 16.06
N ASN A 178 11.91 -11.13 15.59
CA ASN A 178 13.35 -11.33 15.65
C ASN A 178 14.03 -10.28 16.52
N ASN A 179 14.31 -10.65 17.78
CA ASN A 179 14.97 -9.79 18.77
C ASN A 179 16.51 -9.88 18.73
N SER A 180 17.10 -10.44 17.65
CA SER A 180 18.55 -10.57 17.53
C SER A 180 19.22 -9.19 17.36
N PRO A 181 20.46 -9.01 17.83
CA PRO A 181 21.22 -7.78 17.60
C PRO A 181 21.30 -7.46 16.10
N GLY A 182 20.79 -6.27 15.73
CA GLY A 182 20.72 -5.78 14.36
C GLY A 182 19.37 -5.98 13.64
N GLY A 183 18.35 -6.43 14.37
CA GLY A 183 16.94 -6.40 13.94
C GLY A 183 16.62 -7.46 12.88
N CYS A 184 15.58 -7.20 12.09
CA CYS A 184 15.11 -8.14 11.08
C CYS A 184 15.98 -8.21 9.82
N PHE A 185 17.14 -7.54 9.72
CA PHE A 185 18.15 -7.61 8.63
C PHE A 185 17.66 -8.18 7.28
N ARG A 186 16.64 -7.54 6.66
CA ARG A 186 16.04 -7.99 5.40
C ARG A 186 15.62 -9.47 5.34
N THR A 187 15.23 -10.04 6.47
CA THR A 187 14.66 -11.37 6.49
C THR A 187 13.32 -11.36 5.75
N PRO A 188 12.87 -12.50 5.24
CA PRO A 188 11.58 -12.58 4.57
C PRO A 188 10.35 -12.23 5.42
N ALA A 189 10.49 -11.97 6.73
CA ALA A 189 9.43 -11.48 7.61
C ALA A 189 9.66 -10.07 8.15
N CYS A 190 10.78 -9.44 7.78
CA CYS A 190 11.10 -8.08 8.19
C CYS A 190 10.01 -7.11 7.69
N GLY A 191 9.63 -6.13 8.50
CA GLY A 191 8.48 -5.26 8.20
C GLY A 191 7.27 -5.49 9.11
N TYR A 192 7.10 -6.70 9.65
CA TYR A 192 5.92 -7.11 10.41
C TYR A 192 6.10 -6.98 11.93
N GLU A 193 6.42 -5.77 12.40
CA GLU A 193 6.65 -5.48 13.83
C GLU A 193 5.37 -5.66 14.68
N PRO A 194 5.49 -6.02 15.97
CA PRO A 194 4.34 -6.31 16.83
C PRO A 194 3.25 -5.23 16.82
N LEU A 195 3.62 -3.95 17.00
CA LEU A 195 2.65 -2.85 17.00
C LEU A 195 1.96 -2.68 15.63
N THR A 196 2.67 -2.92 14.52
CA THR A 196 2.08 -2.89 13.18
C THR A 196 1.02 -3.97 13.04
N LEU A 197 1.34 -5.18 13.51
CA LEU A 197 0.42 -6.31 13.44
C LEU A 197 -0.79 -6.14 14.36
N GLU A 198 -0.57 -5.63 15.58
CA GLU A 198 -1.65 -5.25 16.50
C GLU A 198 -2.59 -4.22 15.87
N ASN A 199 -2.07 -3.24 15.13
CA ASN A 199 -2.89 -2.25 14.43
C ASN A 199 -3.70 -2.86 13.28
N ILE A 200 -3.07 -3.67 12.43
CA ILE A 200 -3.75 -4.34 11.30
C ILE A 200 -4.83 -5.29 11.82
N TYR A 201 -4.47 -6.21 12.73
CA TYR A 201 -5.43 -7.15 13.31
C TYR A 201 -6.46 -6.44 14.19
N GLY A 202 -6.12 -5.33 14.83
CA GLY A 202 -7.06 -4.49 15.56
C GLY A 202 -8.20 -4.02 14.67
N LYS A 203 -7.90 -3.45 13.49
CA LYS A 203 -8.94 -3.09 12.50
C LYS A 203 -9.78 -4.29 12.07
N VAL A 204 -9.15 -5.44 11.82
CA VAL A 204 -9.86 -6.68 11.43
C VAL A 204 -10.82 -7.13 12.54
N LEU A 205 -10.33 -7.25 13.77
CA LEU A 205 -11.07 -7.73 14.93
C LEU A 205 -12.21 -6.79 15.35
N HIS A 206 -12.05 -5.48 15.14
CA HIS A 206 -13.10 -4.49 15.36
C HIS A 206 -14.12 -4.38 14.21
N GLY A 207 -14.01 -5.21 13.17
CA GLY A 207 -14.91 -5.14 12.02
C GLY A 207 -14.72 -3.87 11.17
N GLN A 208 -13.56 -3.23 11.27
CA GLN A 208 -13.18 -2.02 10.54
C GLN A 208 -12.20 -2.32 9.39
N ALA A 209 -12.27 -3.53 8.83
CA ALA A 209 -11.48 -3.93 7.68
C ALA A 209 -12.32 -4.70 6.65
N VAL A 210 -12.00 -4.47 5.38
CA VAL A 210 -12.42 -5.28 4.23
C VAL A 210 -11.22 -6.10 3.79
N ILE A 211 -11.38 -7.42 3.82
CA ILE A 211 -10.37 -8.35 3.32
C ILE A 211 -10.59 -8.52 1.81
N VAL A 212 -9.71 -7.92 1.03
CA VAL A 212 -9.74 -7.94 -0.44
C VAL A 212 -9.20 -9.29 -0.93
N ASP A 213 -9.74 -9.79 -2.03
CA ASP A 213 -9.29 -11.03 -2.68
C ASP A 213 -9.12 -10.79 -4.18
N GLY A 214 -7.96 -10.29 -4.57
CA GLY A 214 -7.67 -9.91 -5.95
C GLY A 214 -8.08 -8.47 -6.25
N GLU A 215 -8.80 -8.26 -7.35
CA GLU A 215 -9.27 -6.93 -7.76
C GLU A 215 -10.54 -6.52 -7.00
N MET A 216 -10.66 -5.23 -6.70
CA MET A 216 -11.87 -4.68 -6.09
C MET A 216 -12.09 -3.22 -6.48
N GLU A 217 -13.29 -2.87 -6.92
CA GLU A 217 -13.70 -1.47 -7.05
C GLU A 217 -14.27 -1.00 -5.71
N ILE A 218 -13.65 0.00 -5.10
CA ILE A 218 -14.02 0.49 -3.75
C ILE A 218 -14.95 1.70 -3.79
N MET A 219 -15.06 2.33 -4.96
CA MET A 219 -16.06 3.32 -5.37
C MET A 219 -15.93 3.51 -6.90
N PRO A 220 -16.90 4.13 -7.60
CA PRO A 220 -16.86 4.24 -9.07
C PRO A 220 -15.51 4.73 -9.59
N GLY A 221 -14.85 3.93 -10.43
CA GLY A 221 -13.56 4.24 -11.05
C GLY A 221 -12.32 4.11 -10.14
N VAL A 222 -12.46 4.01 -8.81
CA VAL A 222 -11.32 3.81 -7.89
C VAL A 222 -11.17 2.32 -7.61
N ARG A 223 -10.07 1.73 -8.06
CA ARG A 223 -9.90 0.27 -8.13
C ARG A 223 -8.60 -0.19 -7.48
N ILE A 224 -8.72 -1.21 -6.65
CA ILE A 224 -7.60 -1.97 -6.12
C ILE A 224 -7.21 -3.04 -7.13
N HIS A 225 -5.90 -3.15 -7.38
CA HIS A 225 -5.31 -4.20 -8.20
C HIS A 225 -4.34 -5.03 -7.36
N PRO A 226 -4.38 -6.37 -7.42
CA PRO A 226 -3.38 -7.18 -6.75
C PRO A 226 -2.03 -7.05 -7.45
N ALA A 227 -0.96 -6.93 -6.66
CA ALA A 227 0.44 -6.99 -7.07
C ALA A 227 1.16 -8.05 -6.21
N PHE A 228 0.58 -9.25 -6.14
CA PHE A 228 1.05 -10.32 -5.26
C PHE A 228 2.52 -10.62 -5.45
N ARG A 229 3.28 -10.62 -4.35
CA ARG A 229 4.73 -10.88 -4.30
C ARG A 229 5.59 -9.84 -5.04
N ALA A 230 5.02 -8.72 -5.48
CA ALA A 230 5.80 -7.62 -6.04
C ALA A 230 6.76 -7.00 -5.01
N HIS A 231 6.31 -6.88 -3.76
CA HIS A 231 7.20 -6.56 -2.63
C HIS A 231 6.93 -7.50 -1.45
N THR A 232 5.67 -7.71 -1.09
CA THR A 232 5.18 -8.64 -0.07
C THR A 232 4.18 -9.62 -0.67
N ALA A 233 3.80 -10.66 0.09
CA ALA A 233 2.86 -11.67 -0.35
C ALA A 233 1.57 -11.07 -0.95
N GLY A 234 0.99 -10.06 -0.30
CA GLY A 234 -0.25 -9.42 -0.70
C GLY A 234 -0.14 -7.95 -1.07
N SER A 235 0.99 -7.51 -1.65
CA SER A 235 1.06 -6.13 -2.15
C SER A 235 -0.09 -5.82 -3.12
N GLN A 236 -0.58 -4.60 -3.09
CA GLN A 236 -1.67 -4.13 -3.94
C GLN A 236 -1.42 -2.70 -4.40
N LEU A 237 -2.07 -2.32 -5.50
CA LEU A 237 -2.00 -1.00 -6.12
C LEU A 237 -3.37 -0.33 -6.04
N LEU A 238 -3.40 1.00 -6.06
CA LEU A 238 -4.64 1.77 -6.14
C LEU A 238 -4.69 2.64 -7.39
N GLU A 239 -5.61 2.31 -8.30
CA GLU A 239 -5.97 3.13 -9.45
C GLU A 239 -6.96 4.23 -9.04
N VAL A 240 -6.66 5.47 -9.41
CA VAL A 240 -7.44 6.66 -9.06
C VAL A 240 -7.67 7.50 -10.32
N PRO A 241 -8.93 7.79 -10.72
CA PRO A 241 -9.23 8.69 -11.83
C PRO A 241 -9.00 10.15 -11.42
N THR A 242 -8.20 10.90 -12.19
CA THR A 242 -7.87 12.30 -11.91
C THR A 242 -7.95 13.17 -13.17
N SER A 243 -7.78 14.49 -13.03
CA SER A 243 -7.80 15.43 -14.15
C SER A 243 -6.60 15.31 -15.10
N ILE A 244 -5.55 14.58 -14.70
CA ILE A 244 -4.34 14.31 -15.51
C ILE A 244 -4.28 12.85 -15.98
N GLY A 245 -5.44 12.17 -16.03
CA GLY A 245 -5.54 10.74 -16.30
C GLY A 245 -5.58 9.91 -15.02
N LYS A 246 -5.41 8.60 -15.14
CA LYS A 246 -5.38 7.70 -13.99
C LYS A 246 -4.03 7.81 -13.30
N LEU A 247 -4.04 7.99 -11.99
CA LEU A 247 -2.88 7.75 -11.13
C LEU A 247 -2.93 6.31 -10.62
N VAL A 248 -1.77 5.67 -10.44
CA VAL A 248 -1.67 4.37 -9.79
C VAL A 248 -0.67 4.47 -8.65
N PHE A 249 -1.15 4.37 -7.42
CA PHE A 249 -0.31 4.31 -6.23
C PHE A 249 0.20 2.90 -6.04
N GLY A 250 1.52 2.75 -5.90
CA GLY A 250 2.17 1.44 -5.89
C GLY A 250 2.72 0.98 -4.56
N SER A 251 2.88 1.87 -3.58
CA SER A 251 3.63 1.55 -2.36
C SER A 251 5.02 1.01 -2.75
N ASP A 252 5.52 0.01 -2.04
CA ASP A 252 6.79 -0.64 -2.37
C ASP A 252 6.73 -1.65 -3.52
N ALA A 253 5.56 -1.86 -4.14
CA ALA A 253 5.55 -2.44 -5.47
C ALA A 253 6.38 -1.57 -6.41
N TYR A 254 6.40 -0.24 -6.23
CA TYR A 254 7.29 0.72 -6.89
C TYR A 254 7.99 1.62 -5.85
N SER A 255 9.19 1.26 -5.37
CA SER A 255 9.86 2.13 -4.39
C SER A 255 10.32 3.48 -4.97
N SER A 256 10.57 3.59 -6.28
CA SER A 256 10.98 4.84 -6.94
C SER A 256 10.50 4.95 -8.39
N TYR A 257 10.36 6.19 -8.86
CA TYR A 257 10.02 6.57 -10.22
C TYR A 257 11.09 6.18 -11.22
N GLU A 258 12.36 6.47 -10.90
CA GLU A 258 13.47 6.05 -11.75
C GLU A 258 13.50 4.53 -11.88
N GLY A 259 13.20 3.81 -10.78
CA GLY A 259 13.17 2.36 -10.78
C GLY A 259 12.10 1.79 -11.70
N ILE A 260 10.84 2.23 -11.58
CA ILE A 260 9.77 1.75 -12.45
C ILE A 260 9.96 2.18 -13.92
N ARG A 261 10.41 3.43 -14.18
CA ARG A 261 10.63 3.95 -15.53
C ARG A 261 11.72 3.19 -16.27
N ASP A 262 12.82 2.91 -15.59
CA ASP A 262 14.02 2.30 -16.18
C ASP A 262 14.08 0.78 -15.97
N TRP A 263 13.02 0.17 -15.45
CA TRP A 263 12.91 -1.27 -15.20
C TRP A 263 14.02 -1.81 -14.26
N MET A 264 14.28 -1.09 -13.17
CA MET A 264 15.19 -1.51 -12.11
C MET A 264 14.44 -2.23 -10.99
N ALA A 265 15.12 -3.14 -10.30
CA ALA A 265 14.55 -3.81 -9.15
C ALA A 265 14.36 -2.82 -7.98
N ALA A 266 13.23 -2.92 -7.29
CA ALA A 266 12.92 -2.13 -6.11
C ALA A 266 12.91 -3.01 -4.86
N ASN A 267 13.48 -2.50 -3.76
CA ASN A 267 13.45 -3.05 -2.40
C ASN A 267 13.35 -4.59 -2.32
N ILE A 268 14.46 -5.30 -2.57
CA ILE A 268 14.48 -6.76 -2.81
C ILE A 268 14.28 -7.64 -1.55
N GLN A 269 13.84 -7.08 -0.42
CA GLN A 269 13.73 -7.78 0.87
C GLN A 269 12.80 -9.02 0.82
N GLN A 270 11.64 -8.90 0.19
CA GLN A 270 10.61 -9.95 0.08
C GLN A 270 10.12 -10.16 -1.36
N THR A 271 10.75 -9.45 -2.29
CA THR A 271 10.34 -9.31 -3.68
C THR A 271 10.55 -10.59 -4.49
N ASP A 272 9.51 -11.02 -5.20
CA ASP A 272 9.66 -11.80 -6.42
C ASP A 272 9.81 -10.82 -7.58
N THR A 273 11.01 -10.76 -8.16
CA THR A 273 11.33 -9.78 -9.21
C THR A 273 10.48 -9.96 -10.47
N VAL A 274 10.05 -11.18 -10.80
CA VAL A 274 9.12 -11.38 -11.93
C VAL A 274 7.79 -10.71 -11.64
N GLN A 275 7.25 -10.89 -10.43
CA GLN A 275 5.98 -10.28 -10.05
C GLN A 275 6.07 -8.77 -9.91
N GLN A 276 7.20 -8.24 -9.45
CA GLN A 276 7.44 -6.80 -9.38
C GLN A 276 7.39 -6.15 -10.78
N PHE A 277 8.06 -6.76 -11.75
CA PHE A 277 8.08 -6.25 -13.12
C PHE A 277 6.70 -6.37 -13.79
N LEU A 278 5.90 -7.40 -13.45
CA LEU A 278 4.51 -7.49 -13.87
C LEU A 278 3.63 -6.40 -13.23
N ALA A 279 3.92 -5.99 -11.99
CA ALA A 279 3.27 -4.83 -11.38
C ALA A 279 3.64 -3.53 -12.12
N TYR A 280 4.91 -3.35 -12.53
CA TYR A 280 5.32 -2.20 -13.35
C TYR A 280 4.55 -2.15 -14.66
N GLU A 281 4.47 -3.29 -15.37
CA GLU A 281 3.71 -3.39 -16.62
C GLU A 281 2.22 -3.10 -16.40
N LYS A 282 1.65 -3.55 -15.27
CA LYS A 282 0.28 -3.25 -14.90
C LYS A 282 0.07 -1.75 -14.71
N CYS A 283 0.97 -1.05 -14.02
CA CYS A 283 0.91 0.40 -13.90
C CYS A 283 0.87 1.05 -15.29
N TYR A 284 1.86 0.72 -16.12
CA TYR A 284 2.01 1.25 -17.47
C TYR A 284 0.75 1.08 -18.32
N LYS A 285 0.14 -0.11 -18.29
CA LYS A 285 -1.09 -0.41 -19.04
C LYS A 285 -2.29 0.41 -18.56
N ILE A 286 -2.38 0.72 -17.27
CA ILE A 286 -3.48 1.50 -16.69
C ILE A 286 -3.32 2.99 -17.01
N THR A 287 -2.10 3.50 -16.88
CA THR A 287 -1.80 4.94 -16.96
C THR A 287 -1.43 5.40 -18.37
N GLY A 288 -1.00 4.49 -19.25
CA GLY A 288 -0.46 4.80 -20.57
C GLY A 288 1.00 5.30 -20.57
N GLY A 289 1.68 5.24 -19.42
CA GLY A 289 3.03 5.75 -19.21
C GLY A 289 3.44 5.72 -17.73
N TYR A 290 4.72 5.83 -17.40
CA TYR A 290 5.17 5.73 -16.01
C TYR A 290 5.01 7.03 -15.21
N GLU A 291 4.71 8.14 -15.89
CA GLU A 291 4.60 9.47 -15.32
C GLU A 291 3.51 9.57 -14.26
N ASN A 292 2.49 8.71 -14.32
CA ASN A 292 1.38 8.65 -13.37
C ASN A 292 1.46 7.48 -12.37
N CYS A 293 2.60 6.79 -12.30
CA CYS A 293 2.87 5.77 -11.30
C CYS A 293 3.47 6.42 -10.05
N VAL A 294 2.77 6.34 -8.92
CA VAL A 294 3.15 7.02 -7.67
C VAL A 294 3.89 6.04 -6.76
N SER A 295 5.14 6.36 -6.45
CA SER A 295 6.05 5.57 -5.61
C SER A 295 6.08 6.03 -4.15
N ALA A 296 6.29 5.09 -3.22
CA ALA A 296 6.33 5.38 -1.78
C ALA A 296 7.62 6.09 -1.32
N HIS A 297 8.77 5.66 -1.83
CA HIS A 297 10.09 6.10 -1.38
C HIS A 297 10.87 6.86 -2.46
N GLU A 298 10.16 7.67 -3.26
CA GLU A 298 10.77 8.40 -4.37
C GLU A 298 11.57 9.63 -3.89
N PRO A 299 12.91 9.66 -4.02
CA PRO A 299 13.74 10.76 -3.49
C PRO A 299 13.39 12.12 -4.10
N LEU A 300 12.97 12.15 -5.37
CA LEU A 300 12.67 13.35 -6.13
C LEU A 300 11.24 13.86 -5.89
N THR A 301 10.42 13.17 -5.08
CA THR A 301 8.99 13.44 -4.87
C THR A 301 8.68 14.92 -4.71
N TYR A 302 9.55 15.68 -4.04
CA TYR A 302 9.31 17.08 -3.68
C TYR A 302 10.24 18.05 -4.42
N THR A 303 10.61 17.71 -5.65
CA THR A 303 11.51 18.49 -6.52
C THR A 303 10.92 18.59 -7.93
N ASP A 304 11.36 19.59 -8.70
CA ASP A 304 10.92 19.79 -10.09
C ASP A 304 11.33 18.66 -11.06
N LYS A 305 12.11 17.68 -10.59
CA LYS A 305 12.53 16.52 -11.38
C LYS A 305 11.51 15.39 -11.38
N TYR A 306 10.59 15.37 -10.41
CA TYR A 306 9.54 14.35 -10.36
C TYR A 306 8.32 14.81 -11.18
N PRO A 307 7.87 14.04 -12.19
CA PRO A 307 6.88 14.52 -13.16
C PRO A 307 5.54 14.92 -12.56
N LEU A 308 5.16 14.33 -11.42
CA LEU A 308 3.88 14.56 -10.77
C LEU A 308 3.86 15.77 -9.85
N THR A 309 5.01 16.19 -9.32
CA THR A 309 5.05 17.24 -8.31
C THR A 309 5.51 18.54 -8.92
N LYS A 310 4.54 19.41 -9.23
CA LYS A 310 4.80 20.80 -9.62
C LYS A 310 4.62 21.78 -8.46
N ASN A 311 3.98 21.33 -7.40
CA ASN A 311 3.63 22.17 -6.27
C ASN A 311 3.88 21.43 -4.96
N SER A 312 5.04 21.68 -4.35
CA SER A 312 5.41 21.16 -3.02
C SER A 312 5.74 22.29 -2.05
N TRP A 313 5.71 21.95 -0.76
CA TRP A 313 6.10 22.83 0.34
C TRP A 313 6.58 22.02 1.55
N VAL A 314 7.24 22.70 2.48
CA VAL A 314 7.62 22.14 3.77
C VAL A 314 6.42 22.24 4.71
N GLY A 315 6.01 21.11 5.27
CA GLY A 315 4.99 20.99 6.30
C GLY A 315 5.58 20.95 7.71
N ALA A 316 4.85 20.33 8.64
CA ALA A 316 5.27 20.19 10.03
C ALA A 316 6.57 19.37 10.17
N ASN A 317 7.36 19.70 11.20
CA ASN A 317 8.61 19.01 11.55
C ASN A 317 9.65 18.87 10.41
N GLY A 318 9.58 19.73 9.39
CA GLY A 318 10.46 19.65 8.21
C GLY A 318 10.11 18.53 7.22
N GLY A 319 9.01 17.81 7.46
CA GLY A 319 8.40 16.94 6.47
C GLY A 319 7.85 17.74 5.29
N ARG A 320 7.62 17.09 4.16
CA ARG A 320 7.21 17.74 2.92
C ARG A 320 5.81 17.31 2.49
N MET A 321 5.16 18.18 1.73
CA MET A 321 3.85 17.94 1.14
C MET A 321 3.87 18.32 -0.33
N ALA A 322 3.06 17.64 -1.14
CA ALA A 322 2.93 17.88 -2.57
C ALA A 322 1.49 17.76 -3.01
N GLU A 323 1.09 18.62 -3.93
CA GLU A 323 -0.14 18.50 -4.70
C GLU A 323 0.18 17.90 -6.06
N LEU A 324 -0.40 16.74 -6.34
CA LEU A 324 -0.18 16.03 -7.61
C LEU A 324 -1.19 16.49 -8.66
N THR A 325 -2.46 16.60 -8.25
CA THR A 325 -3.55 16.95 -9.15
C THR A 325 -4.79 17.39 -8.36
N LEU A 326 -5.60 18.27 -8.97
CA LEU A 326 -6.83 18.79 -8.39
C LEU A 326 -8.02 18.47 -9.31
N ALA A 327 -9.10 18.01 -8.70
CA ALA A 327 -10.40 17.91 -9.35
C ALA A 327 -10.94 19.30 -9.70
N PRO A 328 -11.83 19.43 -10.71
CA PRO A 328 -12.47 20.69 -11.05
C PRO A 328 -13.15 21.33 -9.83
N GLY A 329 -12.79 22.59 -9.54
CA GLY A 329 -13.34 23.35 -8.41
C GLY A 329 -12.65 23.12 -7.07
N GLU A 330 -11.68 22.21 -6.96
CA GLU A 330 -10.82 22.12 -5.78
C GLU A 330 -9.74 23.22 -5.84
N SER A 331 -9.62 24.02 -4.79
CA SER A 331 -8.56 25.02 -4.65
C SER A 331 -7.26 24.38 -4.17
N SER A 332 -6.13 24.97 -4.54
CA SER A 332 -4.84 24.52 -4.01
C SER A 332 -4.79 24.64 -2.49
N ARG A 333 -4.16 23.65 -1.86
CA ARG A 333 -3.97 23.59 -0.40
C ARG A 333 -2.57 24.04 0.03
N LYS A 334 -1.73 24.49 -0.91
CA LYS A 334 -0.43 25.07 -0.59
C LYS A 334 -0.64 26.33 0.29
N PRO A 335 0.06 26.44 1.44
CA PRO A 335 0.07 27.67 2.21
C PRO A 335 0.54 28.87 1.37
N HIS A 336 -0.10 30.03 1.57
CA HIS A 336 0.28 31.31 1.00
C HIS A 336 1.26 32.06 1.90
#